data_AF-A0A969INC9-F1
#
_entry.id   AF-A0A969INC9-F1
#
_cell.length_a   1.000
_cell.length_b   1.000
_cell.length_c   1.000
_cell.angle_alpha   90.00
_cell.angle_beta   90.00
_cell.angle_gamma   90.00
#
_symmetry.space_group_name_H-M   'P 1'
#
loop_
_entity.id
_entity.type
_entity.pdbx_description
1 polymer ?
#
loop_
_entity_poly.entity_id
_entity_poly.type
_entity_poly.pdbx_seq_one_letter_code
_entity_poly.pdbx_strand_id
1 'polypeptide(L)' 'MNDPRDKRFHALSKKDRSQLSPTEIAELISYCDRMIEIVPAKKGRRTWIELRGELEALLPD' A
#
# COMPACT_ATOMS: atom_id res chain seq x y z
N MET A 1 0.31 -17.65 -0.62
CA MET A 1 0.63 -16.27 -0.20
C MET A 1 0.23 -16.16 1.26
N ASN A 2 1.21 -16.14 2.17
CA ASN A 2 0.98 -16.11 3.62
C ASN A 2 1.99 -15.12 4.23
N ASP A 3 2.19 -14.00 3.54
CA ASP A 3 3.13 -12.98 4.00
C ASP A 3 2.48 -12.29 5.23
N PRO A 4 3.14 -12.22 6.39
CA PRO A 4 2.61 -11.48 7.54
C PRO A 4 2.33 -10.01 7.20
N ARG A 5 2.97 -9.47 6.15
CA ARG A 5 2.69 -8.14 5.60
C ARG A 5 1.36 -8.06 4.86
N ASP A 6 0.82 -9.15 4.29
CA ASP A 6 -0.54 -9.17 3.73
C ASP A 6 -1.58 -8.93 4.83
N LYS A 7 -1.41 -9.59 5.98
CA LYS A 7 -2.31 -9.41 7.13
C LYS A 7 -2.23 -8.00 7.69
N ARG A 8 -1.01 -7.46 7.79
CA ARG A 8 -0.77 -6.08 8.25
C ARG A 8 -1.34 -5.07 7.26
N PHE A 9 -1.10 -5.26 5.97
CA PHE A 9 -1.68 -4.45 4.89
C PHE A 9 -3.21 -4.48 4.95
N HIS A 10 -3.83 -5.65 5.07
CA HIS A 10 -5.28 -5.76 5.20
C HIS A 10 -5.83 -5.10 6.46
N ALA A 11 -5.09 -5.13 7.56
CA ALA A 11 -5.48 -4.43 8.78
C ALA A 11 -5.38 -2.90 8.60
N LEU A 12 -4.30 -2.41 7.99
CA LEU A 12 -4.07 -0.99 7.72
C LEU A 12 -5.03 -0.44 6.65
N SER A 13 -5.31 -1.21 5.59
CA SER A 13 -6.26 -0.85 4.54
C SER A 13 -7.71 -0.74 5.03
N LYS A 14 -8.03 -1.29 6.20
CA LYS A 14 -9.35 -1.14 6.85
C LYS A 14 -9.44 0.11 7.72
N LYS A 15 -8.31 0.71 8.09
CA LYS A 15 -8.29 1.98 8.82
C LYS A 15 -8.65 3.12 7.86
N ASP A 16 -9.26 4.16 8.40
CA ASP A 16 -9.41 5.39 7.64
C ASP A 16 -8.02 5.99 7.36
N ARG A 17 -7.82 6.51 6.15
CA ARG A 17 -6.51 7.03 5.71
C ARG A 17 -6.02 8.18 6.60
N SER A 18 -6.94 8.97 7.17
CA SER A 18 -6.62 10.06 8.11
C SER A 18 -6.07 9.57 9.46
N GLN A 19 -6.26 8.29 9.79
CA GLN A 19 -5.81 7.69 11.05
C GLN A 19 -4.48 6.95 10.92
N LEU A 20 -3.90 6.91 9.71
CA LEU A 20 -2.62 6.27 9.47
C LEU A 20 -1.50 7.20 9.91
N SER A 21 -0.57 6.67 10.71
CA SER A 21 0.68 7.35 11.01
C SER A 21 1.59 7.37 9.77
N PRO A 22 2.54 8.33 9.67
CA PRO A 22 3.51 8.37 8.56
C PRO A 22 4.27 7.04 8.39
N THR A 23 4.57 6.34 9.48
CA THR A 23 5.22 5.02 9.44
C THR A 23 4.31 3.96 8.83
N GLU A 24 3.03 3.92 9.18
CA GLU A 24 2.06 2.99 8.58
C GLU A 24 1.84 3.29 7.10
N ILE A 25 1.82 4.57 6.71
CA ILE A 25 1.75 4.99 5.31
C ILE A 25 2.98 4.49 4.54
N ALA A 26 4.18 4.65 5.09
CA ALA A 26 5.42 4.14 4.49
C ALA A 26 5.41 2.61 4.34
N GLU A 27 4.88 1.87 5.34
CA GLU A 27 4.71 0.41 5.24
C GLU A 27 3.75 0.02 4.12
N LEU A 28 2.64 0.76 3.94
CA LEU A 28 1.69 0.52 2.85
C LEU A 28 2.29 0.82 1.48
N ILE A 29 3.08 1.90 1.35
CA ILE A 29 3.80 2.25 0.11
C ILE A 29 4.76 1.12 -0.28
N SER A 30 5.59 0.66 0.66
CA SER A 30 6.54 -0.43 0.42
C SER A 30 5.84 -1.73 0.00
N TYR A 31 4.66 -2.01 0.57
CA TYR A 31 3.86 -3.13 0.13
C TYR A 31 3.31 -2.93 -1.29
N CYS A 32 2.85 -1.73 -1.64
CA CYS A 32 2.41 -1.41 -3.00
C CYS A 32 3.54 -1.61 -4.02
N ASP A 33 4.75 -1.13 -3.74
CA ASP A 33 5.93 -1.33 -4.61
C ASP A 33 6.16 -2.82 -4.90
N ARG A 34 6.11 -3.66 -3.86
CA ARG A 34 6.26 -5.10 -4.02
C ARG A 34 5.13 -5.72 -4.84
N MET A 35 3.88 -5.29 -4.62
CA MET A 35 2.73 -5.77 -5.41
C MET A 35 2.85 -5.39 -6.88
N ILE A 36 3.40 -4.21 -7.18
CA ILE A 36 3.66 -3.75 -8.55
C ILE A 36 4.69 -4.64 -9.25
N GLU A 37 5.68 -5.15 -8.53
CA GLU A 37 6.70 -6.07 -9.06
C GLU A 37 6.14 -7.48 -9.28
N ILE A 38 5.35 -8.01 -8.33
CA ILE A 38 4.93 -9.42 -8.38
C ILE A 38 3.62 -9.65 -9.13
N VAL A 39 2.78 -8.63 -9.34
CA VAL A 39 1.50 -8.77 -10.06
C VAL A 39 1.73 -8.63 -11.56
N PRO A 40 1.65 -9.72 -12.35
CA PRO A 40 1.92 -9.68 -13.78
C PRO A 40 0.78 -9.02 -14.57
N ALA A 41 -0.43 -8.99 -14.00
CA ALA A 41 -1.61 -8.45 -14.64
C ALA A 41 -1.54 -6.91 -14.71
N LYS A 42 -1.52 -6.37 -15.93
CA LYS A 42 -1.44 -4.92 -16.20
C LYS A 42 -2.50 -4.11 -15.44
N LYS A 43 -3.73 -4.63 -15.36
CA LYS A 43 -4.84 -4.00 -14.63
C LYS A 43 -4.64 -4.04 -13.11
N GLY A 44 -4.15 -5.15 -12.57
CA GLY A 44 -3.84 -5.28 -11.14
C GLY A 44 -2.67 -4.38 -10.74
N ARG A 45 -1.62 -4.33 -11.54
CA ARG A 45 -0.46 -3.45 -11.35
C ARG A 45 -0.86 -1.97 -11.29
N ARG A 46 -1.77 -1.52 -12.17
CA ARG A 46 -2.25 -0.14 -12.20
C ARG A 46 -2.92 0.27 -10.88
N THR A 47 -3.76 -0.60 -10.31
CA THR A 47 -4.42 -0.34 -9.03
C THR A 47 -3.41 -0.12 -7.90
N TRP A 48 -2.32 -0.89 -7.86
CA TRP A 48 -1.26 -0.71 -6.87
C TRP A 48 -0.46 0.57 -7.08
N ILE A 49 -0.20 0.96 -8.33
CA ILE A 49 0.44 2.24 -8.66
C ILE A 49 -0.42 3.42 -8.21
N GLU A 50 -1.73 3.37 -8.48
CA GLU A 50 -2.67 4.41 -8.08
C GLU A 50 -2.72 4.53 -6.55
N LEU A 51 -2.87 3.40 -5.83
CA LEU A 51 -2.87 3.39 -4.37
C LEU A 51 -1.56 3.92 -3.78
N ARG A 52 -0.41 3.56 -4.36
CA ARG A 52 0.90 4.08 -3.97
C ARG A 52 0.94 5.61 -4.04
N GLY A 53 0.46 6.19 -5.14
CA GLY A 53 0.42 7.64 -5.32
C GLY A 53 -0.52 8.34 -4.32
N GLU A 54 -1.68 7.73 -4.03
CA GLU A 54 -2.59 8.24 -2.99
C GLU A 54 -1.94 8.26 -1.60
N LEU A 55 -1.14 7.24 -1.27
CA LEU A 55 -0.44 7.14 0.01
C LEU A 55 0.74 8.12 0.10
N GLU A 56 1.50 8.30 -0.98
CA GLU A 56 2.58 9.30 -1.04
C GLU A 56 2.06 10.72 -0.79
N ALA A 57 0.88 11.06 -1.32
CA ALA A 57 0.25 12.37 -1.11
C ALA A 57 -0.19 12.62 0.35
N LEU A 58 -0.22 11.58 1.21
CA LEU A 58 -0.55 11.71 2.63
C LEU A 58 0.69 11.89 3.51
N LEU A 59 1.90 11.69 2.98
CA LEU A 59 3.13 11.96 3.71
C LEU A 59 3.39 13.49 3.70
N PRO A 60 3.76 14.07 4.86
CA PRO A 60 4.24 15.45 4.88
C PRO A 60 5.57 15.55 4.09
N ASP A 61 5.75 16.66 3.37
CA ASP A 61 6.96 17.03 2.61
C ASP A 61 8.23 17.00 3.47
#